data_AF-A0A8J2LKK5-F1
#
_entry.id   AF-A0A8J2LKK5-F1
#
_cell.length_a   1.000
_cell.length_b   1.000
_cell.length_c   1.000
_cell.angle_alpha   90.00
_cell.angle_beta   90.00
_cell.angle_gamma   90.00
#
_symmetry.space_group_name_H-M   'P 1'
#
loop_
_entity.id
_entity.type
_entity.pdbx_description
1 polymer ?
#
loop_
_entity_poly.entity_id
_entity_poly.type
_entity_poly.pdbx_seq_one_letter_code
_entity_poly.pdbx_strand_id
1 'polypeptide(L)'
;MQPFAEFFSRKAGVHQTIAAKLLEKLIPLSKLFDAQRYYSFFSSSLLIVYDADRISKLSKGDVNGTHYQPPPNDDDWLRVKMIDFAHVFPLEDTLDDNYIFGLDNLIRIFSMIVGNDFSKMSTVTS
;
A
#
# COMPACT_ATOMS: atom_id res chain seq x y z
N MET A 1 -11.90 -6.50 -8.89
CA MET A 1 -11.04 -5.50 -9.58
C MET A 1 -11.74 -4.16 -9.77
N GLN A 2 -13.03 -4.11 -10.08
CA GLN A 2 -13.76 -2.86 -10.41
C GLN A 2 -13.73 -1.75 -9.33
N PRO A 3 -13.88 -2.03 -8.01
CA PRO A 3 -13.88 -0.97 -6.99
C PRO A 3 -12.51 -0.29 -6.80
N PHE A 4 -11.42 -1.06 -6.87
CA PHE A 4 -10.06 -0.50 -6.74
C PHE A 4 -9.70 0.34 -7.97
N ALA A 5 -10.07 -0.09 -9.17
CA ALA A 5 -9.87 0.72 -10.38
C ALA A 5 -10.64 2.06 -10.32
N GLU A 6 -11.79 2.09 -9.66
CA GLU A 6 -12.57 3.32 -9.44
C GLU A 6 -11.90 4.22 -8.38
N PHE A 7 -11.38 3.65 -7.30
CA PHE A 7 -10.66 4.39 -6.27
C PHE A 7 -9.37 5.06 -6.81
N PHE A 8 -8.67 4.44 -7.77
CA PHE A 8 -7.37 4.95 -8.25
C PHE A 8 -7.42 5.84 -9.50
N SER A 9 -8.57 6.48 -9.80
CA SER A 9 -8.81 7.31 -10.98
C SER A 9 -8.71 6.56 -12.32
N ARG A 10 -9.67 6.82 -13.23
CA ARG A 10 -9.74 6.18 -14.56
C ARG A 10 -8.65 6.63 -15.54
N LYS A 11 -7.73 7.51 -15.14
CA LYS A 11 -6.64 7.95 -16.02
C LYS A 11 -5.58 6.87 -16.15
N ALA A 12 -5.23 6.53 -17.40
CA ALA A 12 -4.16 5.58 -17.68
C ALA A 12 -2.85 6.03 -17.02
N GLY A 13 -2.08 5.10 -16.43
CA GLY A 13 -0.82 5.38 -15.75
C GLY A 13 -0.95 5.79 -14.27
N VAL A 14 -2.05 6.41 -13.87
CA VAL A 14 -2.25 6.90 -12.49
C VAL A 14 -2.37 5.75 -11.49
N HIS A 15 -3.09 4.70 -11.86
CA HIS A 15 -3.30 3.55 -10.99
C HIS A 15 -2.01 2.78 -10.72
N GLN A 16 -1.07 2.71 -11.68
CA GLN A 16 0.25 2.11 -11.47
C GLN A 16 1.08 2.91 -10.47
N THR A 17 1.12 4.24 -10.60
CA THR A 17 1.88 5.10 -9.67
C THR A 17 1.36 4.97 -8.25
N ILE A 18 0.03 4.96 -8.07
CA ILE A 18 -0.55 4.81 -6.74
C ILE A 18 -0.30 3.41 -6.19
N ALA A 19 -0.48 2.36 -7.01
CA ALA A 19 -0.23 0.99 -6.58
C ALA A 19 1.23 0.76 -6.19
N ALA A 20 2.19 1.28 -6.96
CA ALA A 20 3.61 1.23 -6.61
C ALA A 20 3.87 1.92 -5.27
N LYS A 21 3.29 3.10 -5.06
CA LYS A 21 3.46 3.83 -3.80
C LYS A 21 2.82 3.11 -2.61
N LEU A 22 1.68 2.45 -2.83
CA LEU A 22 1.05 1.62 -1.80
C LEU A 22 1.94 0.45 -1.39
N LEU A 23 2.56 -0.24 -2.36
CA LEU A 23 3.48 -1.34 -2.08
C LEU A 23 4.67 -0.88 -1.21
N GLU A 24 5.21 0.32 -1.46
CA GLU A 24 6.27 0.90 -0.62
C GLU A 24 5.86 1.08 0.84
N LYS A 25 4.58 1.29 1.14
CA LYS A 25 4.07 1.43 2.51
C LYS A 25 3.56 0.11 3.09
N LEU A 26 3.00 -0.79 2.27
CA LEU A 26 2.45 -2.08 2.70
C LEU A 26 3.54 -3.12 2.98
N ILE A 27 4.63 -3.16 2.21
CA ILE A 27 5.71 -4.15 2.40
C ILE A 27 6.38 -3.99 3.79
N PRO A 28 6.76 -2.79 4.26
CA PRO A 28 7.27 -2.63 5.62
C PRO A 28 6.26 -3.00 6.70
N LEU A 29 4.96 -2.73 6.46
CA LEU A 29 3.90 -3.14 7.39
C LEU A 29 3.80 -4.67 7.45
N SER A 30 3.92 -5.37 6.32
CA SER A 30 3.95 -6.85 6.28
C SER A 30 5.09 -7.39 7.12
N LYS A 31 6.30 -6.85 6.94
CA LYS A 31 7.48 -7.25 7.72
C LYS A 31 7.30 -7.03 9.22
N LEU A 32 6.54 -6.00 9.62
CA LEU A 32 6.19 -5.79 11.03
C LEU A 32 5.30 -6.93 11.55
N PHE A 33 4.32 -7.36 10.76
CA PHE A 33 3.43 -8.47 11.12
C PHE A 33 4.12 -9.84 11.07
N ASP A 34 5.11 -10.02 10.20
CA ASP A 34 5.96 -11.21 10.14
C ASP A 34 6.89 -11.33 11.36
N ALA A 35 7.16 -10.21 12.06
CA ALA A 35 8.07 -10.14 13.21
C ALA A 35 7.35 -10.03 14.56
N GLN A 36 6.20 -9.36 14.61
CA GLN A 36 5.44 -9.22 15.86
C GLN A 36 4.79 -10.55 16.27
N ARG A 37 4.72 -10.82 17.57
CA ARG A 37 4.13 -12.04 18.13
C ARG A 37 3.20 -11.78 19.33
N TYR A 38 2.83 -10.52 19.54
CA TYR A 38 2.24 -10.07 20.80
C TYR A 38 0.78 -9.65 20.67
N TYR A 39 0.31 -9.33 19.46
CA TYR A 39 -1.03 -8.79 19.26
C TYR A 39 -1.71 -9.44 18.07
N SER A 40 -2.97 -9.80 18.25
CA SER A 40 -3.88 -10.15 17.15
C SER A 40 -4.93 -9.05 16.99
N PHE A 41 -5.13 -8.61 15.75
CA PHE A 41 -5.93 -7.45 15.39
C PHE A 41 -7.22 -7.87 14.68
N PHE A 42 -8.32 -7.97 15.42
CA PHE A 42 -9.63 -8.32 14.84
C PHE A 42 -10.42 -7.07 14.45
N SER A 43 -11.15 -7.18 13.32
CA SER A 43 -12.02 -6.11 12.81
C SER A 43 -11.32 -4.76 12.58
N SER A 44 -9.99 -4.74 12.52
CA SER A 44 -9.22 -3.54 12.21
C SER A 44 -9.17 -3.31 10.70
N SER A 45 -8.92 -2.07 10.31
CA SER A 45 -8.91 -1.67 8.89
C SER A 45 -7.60 -0.96 8.51
N LEU A 46 -7.27 -1.00 7.21
CA LEU A 46 -6.25 -0.14 6.63
C LEU A 46 -6.92 1.06 5.96
N LEU A 47 -6.65 2.24 6.48
CA LEU A 47 -7.05 3.50 5.87
C LEU A 47 -5.98 3.95 4.87
N ILE A 48 -6.37 4.03 3.60
CA ILE A 48 -5.56 4.55 2.50
C ILE A 48 -6.07 5.94 2.15
N VAL A 49 -5.21 6.95 2.22
CA VAL A 49 -5.53 8.32 1.84
C VAL A 49 -4.47 8.83 0.88
N TYR A 50 -4.88 9.56 -0.15
CA TYR A 50 -3.96 10.18 -1.09
C TYR A 50 -4.46 11.56 -1.56
N ASP A 51 -3.54 12.41 -2.00
CA ASP A 51 -3.84 13.70 -2.64
C ASP A 51 -4.01 13.53 -4.16
N ALA A 52 -5.25 13.64 -4.63
CA ALA A 52 -5.58 13.46 -6.04
C ALA A 52 -5.01 14.56 -6.95
N ASP A 53 -4.90 15.80 -6.44
CA ASP A 53 -4.37 16.92 -7.21
C ASP A 53 -2.87 16.74 -7.46
N ARG A 54 -2.12 16.25 -6.46
CA ARG A 54 -0.71 15.87 -6.62
C ARG A 54 -0.52 14.84 -7.72
N ILE A 55 -1.29 13.77 -7.68
CA ILE A 55 -1.22 12.68 -8.66
C ILE A 55 -1.55 13.17 -10.06
N SER A 56 -2.52 14.08 -10.17
CA SER A 56 -2.88 14.70 -11.45
C SER A 56 -1.75 15.56 -12.04
N LYS A 57 -0.88 16.13 -11.19
CA LYS A 57 0.28 16.93 -11.59
C LYS A 57 1.48 16.04 -11.92
N LEU A 58 1.73 14.98 -11.15
CA LEU A 58 2.75 13.97 -11.44
C LEU A 58 2.51 13.30 -12.81
N SER A 59 1.25 13.02 -13.14
CA SER A 59 0.87 12.43 -14.44
C SER A 59 0.88 13.42 -15.62
N LYS A 60 0.94 14.74 -15.38
CA LYS A 60 1.01 15.79 -16.41
C LYS A 60 2.40 16.37 -16.61
N GLY A 61 3.35 16.05 -15.74
CA GLY A 61 4.71 16.60 -15.76
C GLY A 61 5.52 16.30 -17.01
N ASP A 62 5.07 15.35 -17.85
CA ASP A 62 5.80 14.92 -19.06
C ASP A 62 5.33 15.57 -20.37
N VAL A 63 4.15 16.22 -20.41
CA VAL A 63 3.54 16.65 -21.69
C VAL A 63 3.74 18.12 -22.04
N ASN A 64 4.02 19.00 -21.07
CA ASN A 64 4.07 20.46 -21.33
C ASN A 64 5.33 21.17 -20.81
N GLY A 65 6.35 20.47 -20.32
CA GLY A 65 7.61 21.09 -19.90
C GLY A 65 7.51 22.09 -18.73
N THR A 66 6.36 22.20 -18.07
CA THR A 66 6.25 22.94 -16.82
C THR A 66 6.96 22.12 -15.76
N HIS A 67 8.14 22.56 -15.33
CA HIS A 67 8.89 21.99 -14.22
C HIS A 67 8.08 22.12 -12.92
N TYR A 68 7.06 21.27 -12.74
CA TYR A 68 6.44 21.06 -11.44
C TYR A 68 7.48 20.34 -10.59
N GLN A 69 8.23 21.11 -9.80
CA GLN A 69 9.09 20.57 -8.77
C GLN A 69 8.21 20.35 -7.53
N PRO A 70 7.88 19.09 -7.18
CA PRO A 70 7.28 18.84 -5.87
C PRO A 70 8.24 19.37 -4.79
N PRO A 71 7.71 19.88 -3.66
CA PRO A 71 8.54 20.31 -2.53
C PRO A 71 9.54 19.21 -2.12
N PRO A 72 10.74 19.56 -1.65
CA PRO A 72 11.63 18.60 -1.01
C PRO A 72 10.90 17.92 0.17
N ASN A 73 11.00 16.59 0.31
CA ASN A 73 10.31 15.74 1.30
C ASN A 73 8.82 15.48 1.07
N ASP A 74 8.32 15.67 -0.14
CA ASP A 74 6.92 15.44 -0.54
C ASP A 74 6.53 13.96 -0.72
N ASP A 75 7.05 13.04 0.10
CA ASP A 75 6.76 11.61 -0.01
C ASP A 75 5.43 11.18 0.64
N ASP A 76 4.71 12.16 1.18
CA ASP A 76 3.58 11.96 2.10
C ASP A 76 2.22 12.27 1.44
N TRP A 77 2.19 12.36 0.11
CA TRP A 77 0.96 12.49 -0.68
C TRP A 77 0.10 11.22 -0.66
N LEU A 78 0.65 10.11 -0.16
CA LEU A 78 -0.07 8.87 0.10
C LEU A 78 0.27 8.32 1.49
N ARG A 79 -0.75 7.99 2.26
CA ARG A 79 -0.63 7.40 3.61
C ARG A 79 -1.42 6.11 3.70
N VAL A 80 -0.83 5.15 4.41
CA VAL A 80 -1.48 3.91 4.85
C VAL A 80 -1.39 3.87 6.36
N LYS A 81 -2.53 3.71 7.04
CA LYS A 81 -2.61 3.62 8.50
C LYS A 81 -3.56 2.51 8.93
N MET A 82 -3.16 1.74 9.93
CA MET A 82 -4.08 0.88 10.66
C MET A 82 -4.99 1.72 11.53
N ILE A 83 -6.28 1.40 11.53
CA ILE A 83 -7.31 2.02 12.35
C ILE A 83 -8.16 0.94 13.02
N ASP A 84 -8.99 1.37 13.99
CA ASP A 84 -9.95 0.53 14.71
C ASP A 84 -9.32 -0.61 15.52
N PHE A 85 -8.65 -0.23 16.62
CA PHE A 85 -7.99 -1.15 17.56
C PHE A 85 -8.90 -1.64 18.71
N ALA A 86 -10.21 -1.55 18.56
CA ALA A 86 -11.17 -1.89 19.62
C ALA A 86 -11.14 -3.38 20.01
N HIS A 87 -10.69 -4.26 19.10
CA HIS A 87 -10.61 -5.70 19.31
C HIS A 87 -9.19 -6.23 19.08
N VAL A 88 -8.22 -5.63 19.77
CA VAL A 88 -6.84 -6.11 19.81
C VAL A 88 -6.63 -6.96 21.07
N PHE A 89 -6.16 -8.18 20.88
CA PHE A 89 -5.93 -9.14 21.96
C PHE A 89 -4.45 -9.55 22.02
N PRO A 90 -3.93 -9.89 23.21
CA PRO A 90 -2.59 -10.43 23.33
C PRO A 90 -2.47 -11.81 22.67
N LEU A 91 -1.29 -12.10 22.14
CA LEU A 91 -0.88 -13.41 21.63
C LEU A 91 0.23 -14.02 22.51
N GLU A 92 0.32 -15.34 22.53
CA GLU A 92 1.35 -16.10 23.25
C GLU A 92 2.47 -16.53 22.31
N ASP A 93 3.28 -15.55 21.88
CA ASP A 93 4.43 -15.76 20.98
C ASP A 93 4.05 -16.40 19.62
N THR A 94 2.83 -16.14 19.15
CA THR A 94 2.31 -16.62 17.86
C THR A 94 2.11 -15.48 16.86
N LEU A 95 2.01 -15.83 15.57
CA LEU A 95 1.70 -14.89 14.50
C LEU A 95 0.21 -14.54 14.46
N ASP A 96 -0.10 -13.35 13.97
CA ASP A 96 -1.46 -12.98 13.59
C ASP A 96 -1.75 -13.41 12.14
N ASP A 97 -1.86 -14.73 11.93
CA ASP A 97 -1.98 -15.34 10.60
C ASP A 97 -3.15 -14.76 9.77
N ASN A 98 -4.24 -14.38 10.43
CA ASN A 98 -5.41 -13.79 9.78
C ASN A 98 -5.09 -12.41 9.20
N TYR A 99 -4.41 -11.55 9.97
CA TYR A 99 -4.04 -10.22 9.51
C TYR A 99 -2.97 -10.30 8.42
N ILE A 100 -1.97 -11.18 8.60
CA ILE A 100 -0.91 -11.45 7.61
C ILE A 100 -1.52 -11.90 6.30
N PHE A 101 -2.41 -12.90 6.33
CA PHE A 101 -3.11 -13.39 5.14
C PHE A 101 -3.89 -12.28 4.42
N GLY A 102 -4.57 -11.40 5.16
CA GLY A 102 -5.27 -10.26 4.59
C GLY A 102 -4.32 -9.26 3.91
N LEU A 103 -3.21 -8.93 4.58
CA LEU A 103 -2.21 -8.00 4.10
C LEU A 103 -1.46 -8.53 2.86
N ASP A 104 -1.09 -9.81 2.85
CA ASP A 104 -0.49 -10.49 1.70
C ASP A 104 -1.38 -10.45 0.47
N ASN A 105 -2.68 -10.70 0.66
CA ASN A 105 -3.64 -10.60 -0.44
C ASN A 105 -3.74 -9.17 -0.99
N LEU A 106 -3.71 -8.16 -0.12
CA LEU A 106 -3.74 -6.76 -0.54
C LEU A 106 -2.48 -6.40 -1.35
N ILE A 107 -1.30 -6.80 -0.85
CA ILE A 107 -0.02 -6.60 -1.53
C ILE A 107 -0.01 -7.29 -2.90
N ARG A 108 -0.51 -8.53 -2.97
CA ARG A 108 -0.61 -9.29 -4.23
C ARG A 108 -1.47 -8.57 -5.26
N ILE A 109 -2.63 -8.05 -4.85
CA ILE A 109 -3.52 -7.28 -5.75
C ILE A 109 -2.80 -6.05 -6.30
N PHE A 110 -2.09 -5.29 -5.46
CA PHE A 110 -1.37 -4.10 -5.93
C PHE A 110 -0.16 -4.42 -6.80
N SER A 111 0.53 -5.52 -6.53
CA SER A 111 1.64 -6.00 -7.37
C SER A 111 1.17 -6.36 -8.78
N MET A 112 0.01 -7.01 -8.89
CA MET A 112 -0.64 -7.30 -10.18
C MET A 112 -0.99 -6.01 -10.94
N ILE A 113 -1.42 -4.95 -10.25
CA ILE A 113 -1.75 -3.66 -10.87
C ILE A 113 -0.51 -2.97 -11.44
N VAL A 114 0.65 -3.11 -10.78
CA VAL A 114 1.93 -2.57 -11.27
C VAL A 114 2.50 -3.40 -12.43
N GLY A 115 2.05 -4.64 -12.60
CA GLY A 115 2.62 -5.58 -13.56
C GLY A 115 3.88 -6.28 -13.04
N ASN A 116 4.14 -6.23 -11.73
CA ASN A 116 5.24 -6.94 -11.09
C ASN A 116 4.79 -8.35 -10.67
N ASP A 117 5.55 -9.35 -11.10
CA ASP A 117 5.31 -10.75 -10.78
C ASP A 117 5.84 -11.06 -9.37
N PHE A 118 4.92 -11.31 -8.43
CA PHE A 118 5.23 -11.48 -7.00
C PHE A 118 6.12 -12.72 -6.73
N SER A 119 6.09 -13.68 -7.65
CA SER A 119 6.91 -14.90 -7.61
C SER A 119 8.42 -14.63 -7.54
N LYS A 120 8.88 -13.46 -7.98
CA LYS A 120 10.30 -13.06 -7.94
C LYS A 120 10.73 -12.35 -6.66
N MET A 121 9.80 -11.91 -5.81
CA MET A 121 10.14 -11.18 -4.58
C MET A 121 10.34 -12.12 -3.38
N SER A 122 9.66 -13.27 -3.37
CA SER A 122 9.79 -14.30 -2.33
C SER A 122 11.13 -15.04 -2.34
N THR A 123 11.95 -14.88 -3.39
CA THR A 123 13.27 -15.54 -3.49
C THR A 123 14.41 -14.75 -2.83
N VAL A 124 14.14 -13.54 -2.29
CA VAL A 124 15.16 -12.72 -1.61
C VAL A 124 15.16 -12.94 -0.08
N THR A 125 14.32 -13.84 0.43
CA THR A 125 14.33 -14.27 1.83
C THR A 125 14.54 -15.78 1.91
N SER A 126 15.81 -16.16 1.89
CA SER A 126 16.35 -17.40 2.47
C SER A 126 17.71 -17.08 3.05
#